data_AF-A0A0S1XDU6-F1
#
_entry.id   AF-A0A0S1XDU6-F1
#
_cell.length_a   1.000
_cell.length_b   1.000
_cell.length_c   1.000
_cell.angle_alpha   90.00
_cell.angle_beta   90.00
_cell.angle_gamma   90.00
#
_symmetry.space_group_name_H-M   'P 1'
#
loop_
_entity.id
_entity.type
_entity.pdbx_description
1 polymer ?
#
loop_
_entity_poly.entity_id
_entity_poly.type
_entity_poly.pdbx_seq_one_letter_code
_entity_poly.pdbx_strand_id
1 'polypeptide(L)'
;MFRKEHVFTALIMFLLTISAIPGVNAFNGNSIMLKIESKPSNAVIIIEGINKTFKTPAVIELPSKNWVIRISSGNYTVLYNLVPPEDERFVKIVVYFGRIDLAVKGPFKNITVEYGFNSTVPTKEDEYVPPIAAPFWDEEVCGGIIMFGPKNPPMVIYKYDDKDPYYQLFLNSTPSIEEYRGRKGCKMIEMIYYFGNESAMARGFPYREASFIVPYSLLSIDSQPKNATVYIFDFHRFGEWFTPFDALVPVVMEPQRNVSLIHYDLELGNLTTTVIPYIPELHTYKISMGHNGYPFLEGWLELKPNQSYNIRVNFNILRSALTVNGKEVEMQVPKTKKTTYYLPNTTLLIINSTIALDVYIDGSYVGKHHLRMKSPAESTIYS
;
A
#
# COMPACT_ATOMS: atom_id res chain seq x y z
N MET A 1 -15.38 -58.47 41.05
CA MET A 1 -14.93 -58.92 39.71
C MET A 1 -16.10 -58.69 38.74
N PHE A 2 -16.26 -57.45 38.26
CA PHE A 2 -17.35 -57.08 37.36
C PHE A 2 -16.94 -57.39 35.91
N ARG A 3 -17.82 -58.10 35.22
CA ARG A 3 -17.62 -58.71 33.90
C ARG A 3 -17.36 -57.62 32.85
N LYS A 4 -16.20 -57.67 32.18
CA LYS A 4 -15.74 -56.72 31.12
C LYS A 4 -16.71 -56.58 29.94
N GLU A 5 -17.67 -57.49 29.79
CA GLU A 5 -18.62 -57.53 28.68
C GLU A 5 -19.76 -56.51 28.79
N HIS A 6 -20.07 -56.01 30.00
CA HIS A 6 -21.18 -55.05 30.20
C HIS A 6 -20.78 -53.57 30.05
N VAL A 7 -19.47 -53.26 30.16
CA VAL A 7 -18.98 -51.87 30.00
C VAL A 7 -18.97 -51.45 28.53
N PHE A 8 -18.71 -52.40 27.62
CA PHE A 8 -18.63 -52.12 26.18
C PHE A 8 -20.02 -51.94 25.55
N THR A 9 -21.02 -52.70 26.00
CA THR A 9 -22.41 -52.56 25.55
C THR A 9 -23.06 -51.28 26.07
N ALA A 10 -22.74 -50.84 27.29
CA ALA A 10 -23.19 -49.55 27.81
C ALA A 10 -22.57 -48.35 27.08
N LEU A 11 -21.30 -48.44 26.66
CA LEU A 11 -20.63 -47.36 25.91
C LEU A 11 -21.16 -47.22 24.47
N ILE A 12 -21.47 -48.34 23.80
CA ILE A 12 -22.07 -48.33 22.45
C ILE A 12 -23.52 -47.85 22.49
N MET A 13 -24.30 -48.23 23.51
CA MET A 13 -25.65 -47.68 23.73
C MET A 13 -25.62 -46.19 24.05
N PHE A 14 -24.62 -45.70 24.82
CA PHE A 14 -24.44 -44.27 25.09
C PHE A 14 -24.05 -43.48 23.83
N LEU A 15 -23.18 -44.03 22.97
CA LEU A 15 -22.82 -43.43 21.68
C LEU A 15 -23.98 -43.41 20.67
N LEU A 16 -24.90 -44.38 20.72
CA LEU A 16 -26.12 -44.41 19.89
C LEU A 16 -27.25 -43.50 20.41
N THR A 17 -27.18 -43.04 21.66
CA THR A 17 -28.15 -42.05 22.18
C THR A 17 -27.78 -40.60 21.88
N ILE A 18 -26.54 -40.31 21.43
CA ILE A 18 -26.15 -38.95 21.00
C ILE A 18 -26.75 -38.61 19.60
N SER A 19 -27.16 -39.63 18.82
CA SER A 19 -27.88 -39.43 17.55
C SER A 19 -29.36 -39.04 17.69
N ALA A 20 -29.88 -38.85 18.90
CA ALA A 20 -31.29 -38.51 19.15
C ALA A 20 -31.47 -37.17 19.88
N ILE A 21 -30.61 -36.18 19.65
CA ILE A 21 -30.94 -34.78 19.93
C ILE A 21 -31.85 -34.30 18.79
N PRO A 22 -33.16 -34.06 19.02
CA PRO A 22 -34.01 -33.41 18.04
C PRO A 22 -33.60 -31.93 18.03
N GLY A 23 -32.75 -31.56 17.08
CA GLY A 23 -32.19 -30.21 16.99
C GLY A 23 -31.03 -30.04 16.01
N VAL A 24 -30.45 -31.11 15.48
CA VAL A 24 -29.59 -31.01 14.30
C VAL A 24 -30.52 -31.03 13.09
N ASN A 25 -30.97 -29.84 12.70
CA ASN A 25 -31.57 -29.65 11.39
C ASN A 25 -30.66 -30.31 10.35
N ALA A 26 -31.27 -31.15 9.51
CA ALA A 26 -30.66 -31.65 8.30
C ALA A 26 -29.86 -30.52 7.63
N PHE A 27 -28.60 -30.81 7.31
CA PHE A 27 -27.75 -29.93 6.52
C PHE A 27 -28.54 -29.47 5.29
N ASN A 28 -29.03 -28.23 5.34
CA ASN A 28 -29.56 -27.56 4.17
C ASN A 28 -28.36 -27.46 3.22
N GLY A 29 -28.46 -27.96 1.99
CA GLY A 29 -27.33 -28.08 1.04
C GLY A 29 -26.62 -26.77 0.65
N ASN A 30 -26.94 -25.66 1.34
CA ASN A 30 -26.49 -24.31 1.09
C ASN A 30 -25.67 -23.73 2.26
N SER A 31 -25.18 -24.54 3.21
CA SER A 31 -24.30 -24.07 4.30
C SER A 31 -22.91 -24.71 4.25
N ILE A 32 -21.93 -23.96 4.73
CA ILE A 32 -20.54 -24.38 4.96
C ILE A 32 -20.24 -24.41 6.46
N MET A 33 -19.43 -25.38 6.86
CA MET A 33 -18.88 -25.49 8.21
C MET A 33 -17.49 -24.88 8.21
N LEU A 34 -17.35 -23.73 8.85
CA LEU A 34 -16.10 -22.99 8.94
C LEU A 34 -15.41 -23.23 10.28
N LYS A 35 -14.24 -23.87 10.25
CA LYS A 35 -13.36 -24.02 11.42
C LYS A 35 -12.26 -22.96 11.36
N ILE A 36 -12.18 -22.10 12.36
CA ILE A 36 -11.17 -21.04 12.44
C ILE A 36 -10.27 -21.29 13.65
N GLU A 37 -8.97 -21.43 13.41
CA GLU A 37 -7.92 -21.57 14.42
C GLU A 37 -6.93 -20.40 14.33
N SER A 38 -6.23 -20.10 15.42
CA SER A 38 -5.12 -19.15 15.41
C SER A 38 -3.97 -19.60 16.30
N LYS A 39 -2.78 -19.06 16.02
CA LYS A 39 -1.55 -19.24 16.79
C LYS A 39 -0.91 -17.87 17.09
N PRO A 40 -0.85 -17.42 18.36
CA PRO A 40 -1.46 -18.04 19.54
C PRO A 40 -2.99 -18.08 19.45
N SER A 41 -3.64 -18.94 20.25
CA SER A 41 -5.10 -19.07 20.29
C SER A 41 -5.77 -17.83 20.93
N ASN A 42 -7.11 -17.85 21.04
CA ASN A 42 -7.91 -16.78 21.66
C ASN A 42 -7.98 -15.46 20.85
N ALA A 43 -7.65 -15.49 19.55
CA ALA A 43 -7.89 -14.37 18.64
C ALA A 43 -9.40 -14.09 18.49
N VAL A 44 -9.74 -12.80 18.36
CA VAL A 44 -11.11 -12.33 18.14
C VAL A 44 -11.49 -12.51 16.69
N ILE A 45 -12.72 -12.97 16.44
CA ILE A 45 -13.26 -13.19 15.10
C ILE A 45 -14.52 -12.36 14.95
N ILE A 46 -14.59 -11.59 13.87
CA ILE A 46 -15.78 -10.85 13.44
C ILE A 46 -16.03 -11.23 11.98
N ILE A 47 -17.27 -11.57 11.64
CA ILE A 47 -17.68 -11.91 10.27
C ILE A 47 -18.66 -10.84 9.83
N GLU A 48 -18.36 -10.16 8.72
CA GLU A 48 -19.22 -9.09 8.22
C GLU A 48 -20.62 -9.60 7.90
N GLY A 49 -21.64 -8.85 8.33
CA GLY A 49 -23.04 -9.26 8.23
C GLY A 49 -23.52 -10.21 9.33
N ILE A 50 -22.66 -10.62 10.27
CA ILE A 50 -23.05 -11.41 11.44
C ILE A 50 -22.84 -10.58 12.69
N ASN A 51 -23.93 -10.26 13.38
CA ASN A 51 -23.91 -9.47 14.61
C ASN A 51 -23.51 -10.33 15.83
N LYS A 52 -22.35 -10.99 15.75
CA LYS A 52 -21.79 -11.81 16.82
C LYS A 52 -20.27 -11.84 16.72
N THR A 53 -19.61 -11.74 17.87
CA THR A 53 -18.17 -11.90 18.00
C THR A 53 -17.85 -13.32 18.47
N PHE A 54 -16.82 -13.92 17.88
CA PHE A 54 -16.33 -15.25 18.27
C PHE A 54 -14.86 -15.17 18.69
N LYS A 55 -14.34 -16.29 19.21
CA LYS A 55 -12.92 -16.43 19.55
C LYS A 55 -12.39 -17.76 19.04
N THR A 56 -11.14 -17.79 18.57
CA THR A 56 -10.51 -19.04 18.12
C THR A 56 -10.11 -19.94 19.31
N PRO A 57 -10.25 -21.27 19.18
CA PRO A 57 -10.81 -21.98 18.04
C PRO A 57 -12.34 -21.86 18.00
N ALA A 58 -12.90 -21.66 16.80
CA ALA A 58 -14.34 -21.60 16.58
C ALA A 58 -14.76 -22.53 15.44
N VAL A 59 -15.96 -23.08 15.54
CA VAL A 59 -16.66 -23.77 14.45
C VAL A 59 -17.98 -23.06 14.24
N ILE A 60 -18.21 -22.58 13.02
CA ILE A 60 -19.32 -21.69 12.68
C ILE A 60 -19.98 -22.23 11.42
N GLU A 61 -21.30 -22.41 11.45
CA GLU A 61 -22.08 -22.72 10.25
C GLU A 61 -22.47 -21.40 9.56
N LEU A 62 -22.16 -21.28 8.27
CA LEU A 62 -22.45 -20.09 7.47
C LEU A 62 -23.16 -20.50 6.17
N PRO A 63 -24.07 -19.67 5.64
CA PRO A 63 -24.52 -19.82 4.26
C PRO A 63 -23.35 -19.85 3.26
N SER A 64 -23.44 -20.69 2.24
CA SER A 64 -22.47 -20.80 1.14
C SER A 64 -22.55 -19.58 0.22
N LYS A 65 -21.86 -18.51 0.62
CA LYS A 65 -21.66 -17.27 -0.13
C LYS A 65 -20.33 -16.65 0.30
N ASN A 66 -19.95 -15.54 -0.33
CA ASN A 66 -18.74 -14.82 0.04
C ASN A 66 -18.88 -14.15 1.41
N TRP A 67 -17.81 -14.21 2.19
CA TRP A 67 -17.75 -13.61 3.53
C TRP A 67 -16.42 -12.89 3.74
N VAL A 68 -16.48 -11.68 4.30
CA VAL A 68 -15.29 -11.01 4.83
C VAL A 68 -15.16 -11.36 6.30
N ILE A 69 -14.01 -11.93 6.65
CA ILE A 69 -13.71 -12.43 7.99
C ILE A 69 -12.53 -11.61 8.54
N ARG A 70 -12.74 -10.98 9.69
CA ARG A 70 -11.72 -10.26 10.44
C ARG A 70 -11.26 -11.12 11.62
N ILE A 71 -9.97 -11.40 11.69
CA ILE A 71 -9.35 -12.18 12.76
C ILE A 71 -8.24 -11.34 13.38
N SER A 72 -8.38 -10.96 14.66
CA SER A 72 -7.48 -10.02 15.32
C SER A 72 -6.86 -10.58 16.59
N SER A 73 -5.58 -10.28 16.80
CA SER A 73 -4.83 -10.61 18.02
C SER A 73 -3.81 -9.51 18.31
N GLY A 74 -3.97 -8.80 19.43
CA GLY A 74 -3.15 -7.65 19.78
C GLY A 74 -3.26 -6.54 18.73
N ASN A 75 -2.12 -6.10 18.20
CA ASN A 75 -2.00 -5.08 17.16
C ASN A 75 -2.15 -5.62 15.74
N TYR A 76 -2.29 -6.94 15.55
CA TYR A 76 -2.42 -7.57 14.25
C TYR A 76 -3.88 -7.91 13.91
N THR A 77 -4.25 -7.64 12.67
CA THR A 77 -5.53 -8.02 12.09
C THR A 77 -5.30 -8.71 10.74
N VAL A 78 -6.00 -9.80 10.51
CA VAL A 78 -6.12 -10.46 9.21
C VAL A 78 -7.53 -10.21 8.70
N LEU A 79 -7.64 -9.64 7.51
CA LEU A 79 -8.87 -9.59 6.73
C LEU A 79 -8.78 -10.66 5.65
N TYR A 80 -9.77 -11.54 5.60
CA TYR A 80 -9.84 -12.58 4.59
C TYR A 80 -11.19 -12.55 3.89
N ASN A 81 -11.16 -12.37 2.57
CA ASN A 81 -12.31 -12.56 1.71
C ASN A 81 -12.45 -14.04 1.35
N LEU A 82 -13.27 -14.76 2.13
CA LEU A 82 -13.59 -16.16 1.90
C LEU A 82 -14.56 -16.28 0.73
N VAL A 83 -14.12 -16.95 -0.32
CA VAL A 83 -14.97 -17.46 -1.40
C VAL A 83 -15.03 -18.98 -1.24
N PRO A 84 -16.15 -19.53 -0.72
CA PRO A 84 -16.27 -20.97 -0.51
C PRO A 84 -16.19 -21.72 -1.85
N PRO A 85 -15.42 -22.82 -1.95
CA PRO A 85 -15.44 -23.67 -3.14
C PRO A 85 -16.81 -24.34 -3.29
N GLU A 86 -17.28 -24.50 -4.54
CA GLU A 86 -18.62 -25.04 -4.83
C GLU A 86 -18.86 -26.43 -4.22
N ASP A 87 -17.81 -27.25 -4.12
CA ASP A 87 -17.88 -28.63 -3.64
C ASP A 87 -17.39 -28.83 -2.18
N GLU A 88 -16.88 -27.78 -1.52
CA GLU A 88 -16.32 -27.91 -0.16
C GLU A 88 -17.28 -27.43 0.92
N ARG A 89 -17.85 -28.39 1.66
CA ARG A 89 -18.73 -28.10 2.80
C ARG A 89 -17.99 -27.80 4.10
N PHE A 90 -16.69 -28.08 4.16
CA PHE A 90 -15.87 -27.85 5.34
C PHE A 90 -14.64 -27.03 4.97
N VAL A 91 -14.51 -25.86 5.58
CA VAL A 91 -13.39 -24.96 5.36
C VAL A 91 -12.65 -24.78 6.67
N LYS A 92 -11.33 -25.01 6.67
CA LYS A 92 -10.44 -24.79 7.81
C LYS A 92 -9.52 -23.61 7.55
N ILE A 93 -9.69 -22.54 8.32
CA ILE A 93 -8.80 -21.37 8.34
C ILE A 93 -7.85 -21.48 9.54
N VAL A 94 -6.56 -21.22 9.31
CA VAL A 94 -5.57 -21.09 10.38
C VAL A 94 -4.76 -19.81 10.19
N VAL A 95 -4.72 -18.96 11.21
CA VAL A 95 -3.91 -17.73 11.25
C VAL A 95 -2.69 -17.91 12.15
N TYR A 96 -1.51 -17.55 11.66
CA TYR A 96 -0.25 -17.60 12.36
C TYR A 96 0.27 -16.18 12.64
N PHE A 97 -0.17 -15.55 13.72
CA PHE A 97 0.22 -14.18 14.06
C PHE A 97 1.73 -14.01 14.26
N GLY A 98 2.42 -15.05 14.78
CA GLY A 98 3.88 -15.04 14.89
C GLY A 98 4.60 -14.92 13.53
N ARG A 99 3.98 -15.36 12.42
CA ARG A 99 4.54 -15.16 11.07
C ARG A 99 4.37 -13.71 10.60
N ILE A 100 3.29 -13.04 10.99
CA ILE A 100 3.09 -11.61 10.69
C ILE A 100 4.13 -10.78 11.43
N ASP A 101 4.36 -11.04 12.72
CA ASP A 101 5.41 -10.37 13.51
C ASP A 101 6.81 -10.58 12.91
N LEU A 102 7.12 -11.79 12.44
CA LEU A 102 8.40 -12.06 11.76
C LEU A 102 8.50 -11.35 10.41
N ALA A 103 7.40 -11.27 9.66
CA ALA A 103 7.35 -10.71 8.32
C ALA A 103 7.42 -9.17 8.29
N VAL A 104 6.84 -8.49 9.28
CA VAL A 104 6.68 -7.03 9.28
C VAL A 104 7.50 -6.42 10.41
N LYS A 105 8.50 -5.61 10.04
CA LYS A 105 9.36 -4.88 10.99
C LYS A 105 9.18 -3.37 10.78
N GLY A 106 9.16 -2.62 11.88
CA GLY A 106 8.97 -1.17 11.90
C GLY A 106 8.13 -0.71 13.10
N PRO A 107 8.00 0.61 13.33
CA PRO A 107 7.26 1.18 14.46
C PRO A 107 5.74 1.19 14.22
N PHE A 108 5.16 0.04 13.85
CA PHE A 108 3.73 -0.08 13.60
C PHE A 108 2.93 -0.14 14.90
N LYS A 109 1.96 0.77 15.04
CA LYS A 109 0.94 0.74 16.09
C LYS A 109 -0.08 -0.37 15.86
N ASN A 110 -0.45 -0.58 14.60
CA ASN A 110 -1.34 -1.64 14.16
C ASN A 110 -0.98 -2.10 12.75
N ILE A 111 -1.34 -3.34 12.43
CA ILE A 111 -1.10 -3.97 11.15
C ILE A 111 -2.36 -4.72 10.74
N THR A 112 -2.80 -4.50 9.51
CA THR A 112 -3.85 -5.25 8.83
C THR A 112 -3.24 -5.93 7.61
N VAL A 113 -3.52 -7.22 7.44
CA VAL A 113 -3.08 -8.01 6.29
C VAL A 113 -4.30 -8.58 5.57
N GLU A 114 -4.40 -8.30 4.28
CA GLU A 114 -5.55 -8.64 3.46
C GLU A 114 -5.25 -9.83 2.54
N TYR A 115 -6.13 -10.82 2.56
CA TYR A 115 -6.04 -12.05 1.77
C TYR A 115 -7.32 -12.29 0.97
N GLY A 116 -7.18 -12.86 -0.23
CA GLY A 116 -8.32 -13.23 -1.08
C GLY A 116 -9.07 -12.03 -1.69
N PHE A 117 -8.57 -10.81 -1.50
CA PHE A 117 -9.05 -9.64 -2.22
C PHE A 117 -8.37 -9.58 -3.59
N ASN A 118 -9.11 -9.18 -4.62
CA ASN A 118 -8.59 -8.98 -5.96
C ASN A 118 -7.88 -7.61 -6.05
N SER A 119 -6.88 -7.42 -5.21
CA SER A 119 -6.10 -6.18 -5.14
C SER A 119 -4.92 -6.29 -6.11
N THR A 120 -4.90 -5.42 -7.11
CA THR A 120 -3.72 -5.23 -7.97
C THR A 120 -2.98 -4.00 -7.54
N VAL A 121 -1.65 -4.12 -7.57
CA VAL A 121 -0.78 -2.96 -7.44
C VAL A 121 0.01 -2.77 -8.73
N PRO A 122 0.32 -1.52 -9.11
CA PRO A 122 1.22 -1.24 -10.20
C PRO A 122 2.58 -1.91 -10.01
N THR A 123 3.24 -2.27 -11.11
CA THR A 123 4.63 -2.75 -11.10
C THR A 123 5.58 -1.65 -11.55
N LYS A 124 6.85 -1.75 -11.17
CA LYS A 124 7.87 -0.76 -11.57
C LYS A 124 7.99 -0.63 -13.08
N GLU A 125 7.71 -1.71 -13.80
CA GLU A 125 7.71 -1.77 -15.25
C GLU A 125 6.50 -1.05 -15.89
N ASP A 126 5.42 -0.84 -15.15
CA ASP A 126 4.24 -0.09 -15.58
C ASP A 126 4.44 1.43 -15.43
N GLU A 127 5.49 1.87 -14.73
CA GLU A 127 5.74 3.29 -14.47
C GLU A 127 6.30 4.00 -15.72
N TYR A 128 5.50 4.92 -16.28
CA TYR A 128 6.02 5.93 -17.19
C TYR A 128 6.80 6.97 -16.38
N VAL A 129 8.12 6.91 -16.43
CA VAL A 129 8.99 7.97 -15.91
C VAL A 129 9.31 8.93 -17.07
N PRO A 130 8.65 10.10 -17.18
CA PRO A 130 9.19 11.13 -18.04
C PRO A 130 10.57 11.52 -17.50
N PRO A 131 11.61 11.63 -18.33
CA PRO A 131 12.89 12.14 -17.87
C PRO A 131 12.68 13.59 -17.44
N ILE A 132 13.02 13.91 -16.20
CA ILE A 132 12.99 15.29 -15.72
C ILE A 132 14.42 15.63 -15.31
N ALA A 133 14.94 16.74 -15.84
CA ALA A 133 16.28 17.16 -15.47
C ALA A 133 16.32 17.43 -13.95
N ALA A 134 17.11 16.67 -13.21
CA ALA A 134 17.46 17.03 -11.84
C ALA A 134 18.20 18.38 -11.92
N PRO A 135 17.77 19.43 -11.18
CA PRO A 135 18.54 20.66 -11.11
C PRO A 135 19.93 20.35 -10.51
N PHE A 136 20.93 21.12 -10.93
CA PHE A 136 22.25 21.05 -10.30
C PHE A 136 22.11 21.44 -8.83
N TRP A 137 22.39 20.49 -7.94
CA TRP A 137 22.52 20.73 -6.51
C TRP A 137 23.83 21.49 -6.26
N ASP A 138 23.70 22.77 -5.90
CA ASP A 138 24.73 23.54 -5.21
C ASP A 138 24.19 23.85 -3.81
N GLU A 139 25.06 23.95 -2.80
CA GLU A 139 24.69 24.16 -1.40
C GLU A 139 23.85 25.43 -1.17
N GLU A 140 23.82 26.32 -2.16
CA GLU A 140 23.10 27.60 -2.17
C GLU A 140 21.83 27.62 -3.06
N VAL A 141 21.53 26.54 -3.82
CA VAL A 141 20.44 26.52 -4.79
C VAL A 141 19.34 25.55 -4.36
N CYS A 142 18.13 26.08 -4.16
CA CYS A 142 16.94 25.28 -3.90
C CYS A 142 16.54 24.57 -5.19
N GLY A 143 16.27 23.26 -5.13
CA GLY A 143 16.06 22.53 -6.36
C GLY A 143 15.69 21.08 -6.15
N GLY A 144 14.68 20.67 -6.89
CA GLY A 144 14.27 19.28 -7.01
C GLY A 144 13.07 19.20 -7.92
N ILE A 145 12.78 17.98 -8.34
CA ILE A 145 11.53 17.71 -9.05
C ILE A 145 10.44 17.68 -7.99
N ILE A 146 9.51 18.61 -8.08
CA ILE A 146 8.31 18.60 -7.25
C ILE A 146 7.25 17.71 -7.89
N MET A 147 6.65 16.87 -7.07
CA MET A 147 5.48 16.07 -7.43
C MET A 147 4.40 16.36 -6.39
N PHE A 148 3.14 16.34 -6.81
CA PHE A 148 2.04 16.44 -5.85
C PHE A 148 1.94 15.13 -5.09
N GLY A 149 1.98 15.20 -3.76
CA GLY A 149 1.85 14.06 -2.87
C GLY A 149 0.42 13.88 -2.35
N PRO A 150 0.28 13.21 -1.19
CA PRO A 150 -1.01 12.99 -0.53
C PRO A 150 -1.85 14.26 -0.43
N LYS A 151 -3.17 14.12 -0.66
CA LYS A 151 -4.13 15.23 -0.47
C LYS A 151 -4.52 15.43 0.98
N ASN A 152 -4.48 14.37 1.78
CA ASN A 152 -4.93 14.37 3.17
C ASN A 152 -3.90 13.63 4.06
N PRO A 153 -3.02 14.37 4.76
CA PRO A 153 -2.85 15.82 4.70
C PRO A 153 -2.17 16.27 3.38
N PRO A 154 -2.43 17.50 2.90
CA PRO A 154 -1.81 18.04 1.68
C PRO A 154 -0.28 18.08 1.75
N MET A 155 0.40 17.46 0.79
CA MET A 155 1.87 17.41 0.75
C MET A 155 2.45 17.52 -0.67
N VAL A 156 3.64 18.12 -0.79
CA VAL A 156 4.50 18.03 -1.98
C VAL A 156 5.56 16.95 -1.72
N ILE A 157 5.99 16.26 -2.76
CA ILE A 157 7.13 15.34 -2.73
C ILE A 157 8.27 15.98 -3.52
N TYR A 158 9.43 16.07 -2.90
CA TYR A 158 10.67 16.41 -3.55
C TYR A 158 11.44 15.15 -3.92
N LYS A 159 11.93 15.12 -5.17
CA LYS A 159 12.93 14.16 -5.65
C LYS A 159 14.15 14.92 -6.14
N TYR A 160 15.31 14.59 -5.59
CA TYR A 160 16.53 15.38 -5.79
C TYR A 160 17.45 14.82 -6.88
N ASP A 161 17.47 13.50 -7.05
CA ASP A 161 18.17 12.81 -8.14
C ASP A 161 17.23 11.76 -8.74
N ASP A 162 17.17 11.70 -10.06
CA ASP A 162 16.30 10.79 -10.77
C ASP A 162 16.62 9.30 -10.58
N LYS A 163 17.90 9.00 -10.29
CA LYS A 163 18.44 7.65 -10.09
C LYS A 163 18.51 7.26 -8.62
N ASP A 164 18.32 8.21 -7.71
CA ASP A 164 18.36 7.97 -6.26
C ASP A 164 16.93 7.89 -5.72
N PRO A 165 16.46 6.75 -5.20
CA PRO A 165 15.13 6.61 -4.61
C PRO A 165 15.10 7.24 -3.20
N TYR A 166 15.43 8.53 -3.13
CA TYR A 166 15.41 9.34 -1.92
C TYR A 166 14.42 10.49 -2.13
N TYR A 167 13.44 10.57 -1.25
CA TYR A 167 12.34 11.52 -1.34
C TYR A 167 12.24 12.35 -0.05
N GLN A 168 11.68 13.55 -0.15
CA GLN A 168 11.27 14.34 1.01
C GLN A 168 9.84 14.85 0.84
N LEU A 169 9.02 14.68 1.87
CA LEU A 169 7.65 15.19 1.89
C LEU A 169 7.61 16.58 2.53
N PHE A 170 6.93 17.52 1.91
CA PHE A 170 6.72 18.86 2.45
C PHE A 170 5.25 19.01 2.84
N LEU A 171 4.98 19.23 4.13
CA LEU A 171 3.64 19.53 4.60
C LEU A 171 3.23 20.92 4.10
N ASN A 172 2.02 21.00 3.54
CA ASN A 172 1.50 22.25 3.02
C ASN A 172 1.53 23.37 4.06
N SER A 173 1.89 24.58 3.62
CA SER A 173 1.94 25.80 4.43
C SER A 173 2.75 25.64 5.72
N THR A 174 3.81 24.83 5.70
CA THR A 174 4.63 24.53 6.88
C THR A 174 6.10 24.90 6.59
N PRO A 175 6.72 25.78 7.40
CA PRO A 175 8.13 26.13 7.22
C PRO A 175 9.02 24.91 7.40
N SER A 176 9.79 24.60 6.36
CA SER A 176 10.57 23.37 6.25
C SER A 176 12.00 23.67 5.77
N ILE A 177 12.88 22.68 5.81
CA ILE A 177 14.23 22.76 5.25
C ILE A 177 14.38 21.61 4.26
N GLU A 178 14.76 21.91 3.02
CA GLU A 178 15.18 20.90 2.04
C GLU A 178 16.43 20.19 2.58
N GLU A 179 16.39 18.87 2.63
CA GLU A 179 17.46 18.03 3.13
C GLU A 179 17.69 16.86 2.16
N TYR A 180 18.94 16.69 1.75
CA TYR A 180 19.36 15.57 0.92
C TYR A 180 20.46 14.77 1.64
N ARG A 181 20.12 13.54 2.07
CA ARG A 181 21.04 12.61 2.75
C ARG A 181 21.79 13.24 3.94
N GLY A 182 21.06 13.95 4.79
CA GLY A 182 21.60 14.62 5.99
C GLY A 182 22.24 15.98 5.73
N ARG A 183 22.36 16.41 4.47
CA ARG A 183 22.81 17.76 4.12
C ARG A 183 21.60 18.68 4.06
N LYS A 184 21.58 19.69 4.92
CA LYS A 184 20.53 20.72 4.97
C LYS A 184 20.84 21.81 3.96
N GLY A 185 19.87 22.12 3.12
CA GLY A 185 19.92 23.20 2.13
C GLY A 185 18.90 24.29 2.46
N CYS A 186 18.05 24.60 1.48
CA CYS A 186 17.16 25.74 1.51
C CYS A 186 16.05 25.67 2.56
N LYS A 187 15.73 26.84 3.13
CA LYS A 187 14.55 27.09 3.95
C LYS A 187 13.37 27.43 3.03
N MET A 188 12.41 26.52 2.92
CA MET A 188 11.29 26.63 1.97
C MET A 188 9.94 26.43 2.66
N ILE A 189 8.93 27.08 2.10
CA ILE A 189 7.52 26.78 2.35
C ILE A 189 6.84 26.47 1.02
N GLU A 190 6.04 25.41 1.01
CA GLU A 190 5.22 25.01 -0.14
C GLU A 190 3.74 25.27 0.16
N MET A 191 3.09 26.04 -0.71
CA MET A 191 1.64 26.30 -0.65
C MET A 191 0.94 25.55 -1.78
N ILE A 192 0.12 24.57 -1.42
CA ILE A 192 -0.54 23.65 -2.34
C ILE A 192 -2.03 23.95 -2.38
N TYR A 193 -2.55 24.07 -3.59
CA TYR A 193 -3.97 24.25 -3.89
C TYR A 193 -4.42 23.12 -4.82
N TYR A 194 -5.36 22.30 -4.38
CA TYR A 194 -5.95 21.24 -5.20
C TYR A 194 -7.23 21.76 -5.87
N PHE A 195 -7.33 21.61 -7.19
CA PHE A 195 -8.52 21.94 -7.98
C PHE A 195 -9.22 20.63 -8.38
N GLY A 196 -10.09 20.16 -7.48
CA GLY A 196 -10.80 18.90 -7.64
C GLY A 196 -9.87 17.67 -7.56
N ASN A 197 -10.20 16.63 -8.33
CA ASN A 197 -9.50 15.35 -8.25
C ASN A 197 -8.22 15.27 -9.09
N GLU A 198 -8.10 16.09 -10.13
CA GLU A 198 -7.16 15.83 -11.22
C GLU A 198 -6.05 16.86 -11.33
N SER A 199 -6.16 18.01 -10.66
CA SER A 199 -5.17 19.07 -10.78
C SER A 199 -4.82 19.70 -9.44
N ALA A 200 -3.59 20.19 -9.37
CA ALA A 200 -3.05 20.88 -8.23
C ALA A 200 -2.06 21.95 -8.71
N MET A 201 -1.87 22.98 -7.90
CA MET A 201 -0.86 24.01 -8.08
C MET A 201 -0.07 24.13 -6.78
N ALA A 202 1.25 24.23 -6.89
CA ALA A 202 2.13 24.55 -5.79
C ALA A 202 2.76 25.91 -6.03
N ARG A 203 2.93 26.69 -4.96
CA ARG A 203 3.77 27.89 -4.91
C ARG A 203 4.77 27.72 -3.79
N GLY A 204 6.03 27.55 -4.16
CA GLY A 204 7.16 27.55 -3.24
C GLY A 204 7.78 28.92 -3.12
N PHE A 205 8.24 29.31 -1.93
CA PHE A 205 9.14 30.45 -1.77
C PHE A 205 10.07 30.29 -0.56
N PRO A 206 11.28 30.88 -0.63
CA PRO A 206 12.21 30.82 0.48
C PRO A 206 11.78 31.74 1.63
N TYR A 207 12.16 31.37 2.86
CA TYR A 207 11.99 32.22 4.03
C TYR A 207 13.30 32.46 4.76
N ARG A 208 13.38 33.58 5.49
CA ARG A 208 14.56 33.98 6.28
C ARG A 208 14.52 33.33 7.66
N GLU A 209 13.42 33.55 8.38
CA GLU A 209 13.21 33.14 9.76
C GLU A 209 11.77 32.65 9.96
N ALA A 210 11.60 31.67 10.84
CA ALA A 210 10.29 31.18 11.26
C ALA A 210 10.35 30.85 12.75
N SER A 211 9.26 31.09 13.48
CA SER A 211 9.15 30.71 14.91
C SER A 211 9.00 29.20 15.13
N PHE A 212 8.64 28.47 14.07
CA PHE A 212 8.58 27.01 14.05
C PHE A 212 9.08 26.51 12.70
N ILE A 213 9.93 25.49 12.75
CA ILE A 213 10.40 24.74 11.57
C ILE A 213 10.07 23.28 11.83
N VAL A 214 9.40 22.63 10.87
CA VAL A 214 9.00 21.24 11.05
C VAL A 214 10.22 20.33 11.13
N PRO A 215 10.33 19.48 12.17
CA PRO A 215 11.37 18.47 12.21
C PRO A 215 10.99 17.28 11.31
N TYR A 216 12.00 16.55 10.86
CA TYR A 216 11.84 15.44 9.94
C TYR A 216 12.24 14.11 10.57
N SER A 217 11.76 13.00 10.02
CA SER A 217 12.25 11.66 10.31
C SER A 217 12.47 10.88 9.03
N LEU A 218 13.50 10.05 9.03
CA LEU A 218 13.85 9.22 7.89
C LEU A 218 13.14 7.86 7.98
N LEU A 219 12.41 7.50 6.93
CA LEU A 219 11.85 6.18 6.73
C LEU A 219 12.67 5.46 5.67
N SER A 220 13.35 4.39 6.04
CA SER A 220 14.00 3.47 5.09
C SER A 220 13.10 2.26 4.89
N ILE A 221 12.52 2.14 3.69
CA ILE A 221 11.45 1.17 3.40
C ILE A 221 11.96 0.12 2.41
N ASP A 222 11.87 -1.15 2.81
CA ASP A 222 12.43 -2.29 2.09
C ASP A 222 11.43 -3.46 2.05
N SER A 223 11.56 -4.34 1.08
CA SER A 223 10.73 -5.54 0.99
C SER A 223 11.41 -6.76 0.39
N GLN A 224 10.84 -7.92 0.68
CA GLN A 224 11.17 -9.17 0.04
C GLN A 224 9.90 -9.86 -0.48
N PRO A 225 9.77 -10.11 -1.80
CA PRO A 225 10.67 -9.66 -2.88
C PRO A 225 10.75 -8.13 -3.01
N LYS A 226 11.77 -7.63 -3.71
CA LYS A 226 11.96 -6.18 -3.98
C LYS A 226 10.88 -5.65 -4.93
N ASN A 227 10.84 -4.34 -5.12
CA ASN A 227 9.89 -3.63 -5.99
C ASN A 227 8.42 -3.78 -5.56
N ALA A 228 8.17 -4.01 -4.27
CA ALA A 228 6.82 -3.85 -3.75
C ALA A 228 6.41 -2.38 -3.83
N THR A 229 5.16 -2.15 -4.25
CA THR A 229 4.52 -0.85 -4.31
C THR A 229 4.19 -0.37 -2.90
N VAL A 230 4.45 0.90 -2.62
CA VAL A 230 4.23 1.52 -1.31
C VAL A 230 3.37 2.76 -1.46
N TYR A 231 2.43 2.92 -0.54
CA TYR A 231 1.53 4.05 -0.44
C TYR A 231 1.69 4.69 0.93
N ILE A 232 1.78 6.03 0.95
CA ILE A 232 1.68 6.83 2.16
C ILE A 232 0.36 7.58 2.12
N PHE A 233 -0.49 7.41 3.14
CA PHE A 233 -1.85 7.96 3.21
C PHE A 233 -2.72 7.63 1.99
N ASP A 234 -2.66 6.37 1.52
CA ASP A 234 -3.44 5.86 0.38
C ASP A 234 -3.25 6.67 -0.92
N PHE A 235 -2.14 7.39 -1.05
CA PHE A 235 -1.90 8.24 -2.20
C PHE A 235 -1.38 7.44 -3.40
N HIS A 236 -2.00 7.65 -4.56
CA HIS A 236 -1.93 6.76 -5.74
C HIS A 236 -1.53 7.46 -7.06
N ARG A 237 -0.88 8.63 -7.07
CA ARG A 237 -0.61 9.35 -8.34
C ARG A 237 0.74 10.05 -8.41
N PHE A 238 1.48 9.82 -9.50
CA PHE A 238 2.80 10.37 -9.83
C PHE A 238 3.90 9.95 -8.84
N GLY A 239 4.81 9.09 -9.33
CA GLY A 239 5.86 8.48 -8.52
C GLY A 239 5.30 7.28 -7.74
N GLU A 240 5.14 6.15 -8.41
CA GLU A 240 4.83 4.90 -7.70
C GLU A 240 6.08 4.54 -6.90
N TRP A 241 5.94 4.43 -5.57
CA TRP A 241 7.10 4.18 -4.73
C TRP A 241 7.37 2.69 -4.67
N PHE A 242 8.51 2.31 -5.22
CA PHE A 242 8.95 0.93 -5.24
C PHE A 242 10.12 0.74 -4.29
N THR A 243 9.98 -0.24 -3.41
CA THR A 243 11.06 -0.65 -2.52
C THR A 243 12.28 -1.18 -3.29
N PRO A 244 13.51 -0.93 -2.80
CA PRO A 244 13.84 -0.13 -1.62
C PRO A 244 13.87 1.38 -1.93
N PHE A 245 13.47 2.21 -0.97
CA PHE A 245 13.63 3.67 -1.04
C PHE A 245 13.71 4.29 0.36
N ASP A 246 14.19 5.53 0.40
CA ASP A 246 14.25 6.37 1.60
C ASP A 246 13.30 7.57 1.45
N ALA A 247 12.59 7.92 2.53
CA ALA A 247 11.70 9.08 2.55
C ALA A 247 11.87 9.88 3.86
N LEU A 248 12.20 11.16 3.74
CA LEU A 248 12.09 12.13 4.84
C LEU A 248 10.64 12.60 4.97
N VAL A 249 10.03 12.34 6.12
CA VAL A 249 8.65 12.75 6.41
C VAL A 249 8.61 13.78 7.56
N PRO A 250 7.74 14.79 7.48
CA PRO A 250 7.60 15.79 8.54
C PRO A 250 7.01 15.16 9.81
N VAL A 251 7.39 15.64 11.00
CA VAL A 251 6.87 15.11 12.27
C VAL A 251 6.46 16.26 13.18
N VAL A 252 5.16 16.51 13.28
CA VAL A 252 4.59 17.53 14.16
C VAL A 252 3.91 16.82 15.34
N MET A 253 4.56 16.81 16.50
CA MET A 253 4.04 16.10 17.69
C MET A 253 2.81 16.77 18.29
N GLU A 254 2.71 18.09 18.19
CA GLU A 254 1.60 18.89 18.72
C GLU A 254 1.24 19.98 17.72
N PRO A 255 -0.04 20.35 17.54
CA PRO A 255 -0.42 21.40 16.61
C PRO A 255 0.26 22.73 16.94
N GLN A 256 0.76 23.43 15.93
CA GLN A 256 1.38 24.75 16.08
C GLN A 256 0.39 25.83 15.66
N ARG A 257 0.39 26.97 16.36
CA ARG A 257 -0.50 28.10 16.10
C ARG A 257 0.29 29.38 15.99
N ASN A 258 -0.20 30.29 15.15
CA ASN A 258 0.38 31.62 14.96
C ASN A 258 1.88 31.59 14.68
N VAL A 259 2.32 30.68 13.81
CA VAL A 259 3.73 30.58 13.41
C VAL A 259 4.07 31.80 12.56
N SER A 260 4.90 32.67 13.10
CA SER A 260 5.50 33.78 12.37
C SER A 260 6.50 33.28 11.33
N LEU A 261 6.42 33.84 10.12
CA LEU A 261 7.27 33.56 8.98
C LEU A 261 7.76 34.89 8.41
N ILE A 262 9.06 35.12 8.43
CA ILE A 262 9.70 36.29 7.80
C ILE A 262 10.20 35.86 6.43
N HIS A 263 9.66 36.43 5.38
CA HIS A 263 10.06 36.17 4.00
C HIS A 263 10.12 37.46 3.19
N TYR A 264 10.76 37.40 2.03
CA TYR A 264 10.73 38.49 1.08
C TYR A 264 9.40 38.43 0.32
N ASP A 265 8.65 39.53 0.31
CA ASP A 265 7.47 39.67 -0.52
C ASP A 265 7.89 40.29 -1.86
N LEU A 266 7.75 39.51 -2.94
CA LEU A 266 8.14 39.94 -4.29
C LEU A 266 7.24 41.05 -4.83
N GLU A 267 6.00 41.16 -4.36
CA GLU A 267 5.05 42.20 -4.78
C GLU A 267 5.34 43.52 -4.07
N LEU A 268 5.69 43.46 -2.78
CA LEU A 268 6.02 44.63 -1.97
C LEU A 268 7.50 45.05 -2.04
N GLY A 269 8.38 44.16 -2.54
CA GLY A 269 9.82 44.42 -2.64
C GLY A 269 10.53 44.61 -1.30
N ASN A 270 9.98 44.04 -0.22
CA ASN A 270 10.54 44.17 1.14
C ASN A 270 10.37 42.90 1.96
N LEU A 271 11.02 42.84 3.13
CA LEU A 271 10.79 41.78 4.10
C LEU A 271 9.45 42.00 4.80
N THR A 272 8.61 40.98 4.77
CA THR A 272 7.31 40.97 5.44
C THR A 272 7.23 39.78 6.40
N THR A 273 6.41 39.93 7.43
CA THR A 273 6.06 38.85 8.36
C THR A 273 4.64 38.37 8.08
N THR A 274 4.50 37.10 7.72
CA THR A 274 3.22 36.42 7.60
C THR A 274 2.99 35.52 8.81
N VAL A 275 1.74 35.38 9.22
CA VAL A 275 1.35 34.47 10.30
C VAL A 275 0.64 33.27 9.70
N ILE A 276 1.19 32.08 9.90
CA ILE A 276 0.54 30.81 9.59
C ILE A 276 -0.36 30.47 10.79
N PRO A 277 -1.69 30.49 10.63
CA PRO A 277 -2.60 30.42 11.78
C PRO A 277 -2.56 29.05 12.47
N TYR A 278 -2.32 27.99 11.71
CA TYR A 278 -2.40 26.62 12.20
C TYR A 278 -1.57 25.65 11.36
N ILE A 279 -0.77 24.82 12.02
CA ILE A 279 -0.10 23.65 11.45
C ILE A 279 -0.61 22.44 12.25
N PRO A 280 -1.22 21.44 11.60
CA PRO A 280 -1.79 20.30 12.29
C PRO A 280 -0.71 19.40 12.88
N GLU A 281 -1.09 18.67 13.93
CA GLU A 281 -0.36 17.49 14.37
C GLU A 281 -0.23 16.49 13.21
N LEU A 282 0.97 15.92 13.06
CA LEU A 282 1.31 14.95 12.05
C LEU A 282 2.49 14.12 12.53
N HIS A 283 2.22 13.07 13.30
CA HIS A 283 3.24 12.11 13.74
C HIS A 283 2.80 10.66 13.57
N THR A 284 1.67 10.45 12.89
CA THR A 284 1.18 9.12 12.52
C THR A 284 1.01 9.01 11.02
N TYR A 285 1.50 7.92 10.45
CA TYR A 285 1.57 7.72 9.02
C TYR A 285 0.92 6.39 8.65
N LYS A 286 -0.08 6.44 7.79
CA LYS A 286 -0.64 5.23 7.21
C LYS A 286 0.28 4.77 6.08
N ILE A 287 0.84 3.58 6.21
CA ILE A 287 1.63 2.92 5.17
C ILE A 287 0.87 1.70 4.69
N SER A 288 0.72 1.62 3.37
CA SER A 288 0.18 0.44 2.71
C SER A 288 1.22 -0.10 1.73
N MET A 289 1.38 -1.42 1.65
CA MET A 289 2.36 -2.07 0.78
C MET A 289 1.72 -3.26 0.08
N GLY A 290 1.97 -3.38 -1.21
CA GLY A 290 1.51 -4.52 -2.00
C GLY A 290 2.57 -5.04 -2.94
N HIS A 291 2.47 -6.32 -3.27
CA HIS A 291 3.22 -6.93 -4.34
C HIS A 291 2.30 -7.93 -5.03
N ASN A 292 2.20 -7.86 -6.36
CA ASN A 292 1.32 -8.76 -7.11
C ASN A 292 1.63 -10.22 -6.79
N GLY A 293 0.58 -11.01 -6.48
CA GLY A 293 0.69 -12.40 -6.04
C GLY A 293 0.91 -12.61 -4.54
N TYR A 294 0.91 -11.54 -3.73
CA TYR A 294 1.08 -11.57 -2.27
C TYR A 294 -0.06 -10.82 -1.55
N PRO A 295 -0.31 -11.13 -0.26
CA PRO A 295 -1.27 -10.38 0.53
C PRO A 295 -0.92 -8.89 0.62
N PHE A 296 -1.93 -8.05 0.67
CA PHE A 296 -1.76 -6.61 0.84
C PHE A 296 -1.58 -6.28 2.32
N LEU A 297 -0.66 -5.36 2.63
CA LEU A 297 -0.37 -4.91 3.98
C LEU A 297 -0.82 -3.47 4.15
N GLU A 298 -1.46 -3.17 5.27
CA GLU A 298 -1.74 -1.81 5.72
C GLU A 298 -1.35 -1.67 7.19
N GLY A 299 -0.79 -0.53 7.59
CA GLY A 299 -0.50 -0.27 9.00
C GLY A 299 -0.24 1.19 9.30
N TRP A 300 -0.46 1.57 10.55
CA TRP A 300 -0.16 2.91 11.05
C TRP A 300 1.17 2.93 11.78
N LEU A 301 2.08 3.79 11.35
CA LEU A 301 3.32 4.09 12.03
C LEU A 301 3.12 5.21 13.03
N GLU A 302 3.84 5.14 14.15
CA GLU A 302 3.97 6.24 15.11
C GLU A 302 5.41 6.72 15.13
N LEU A 303 5.63 7.98 14.78
CA LEU A 303 6.94 8.56 14.57
C LEU A 303 7.26 9.59 15.66
N LYS A 304 8.56 9.79 15.87
CA LYS A 304 9.15 10.83 16.72
C LYS A 304 10.15 11.63 15.91
N PRO A 305 10.26 12.95 16.13
CA PRO A 305 11.11 13.82 15.33
C PRO A 305 12.59 13.46 15.40
N ASN A 306 13.32 13.71 14.31
CA ASN A 306 14.76 13.51 14.17
C ASN A 306 15.20 12.06 14.45
N GLN A 307 14.38 11.08 14.03
CA GLN A 307 14.70 9.66 14.13
C GLN A 307 14.81 9.02 12.75
N SER A 308 15.43 7.84 12.71
CA SER A 308 15.49 6.99 11.52
C SER A 308 14.80 5.66 11.82
N TYR A 309 13.85 5.27 10.97
CA TYR A 309 13.07 4.06 11.12
C TYR A 309 13.30 3.14 9.93
N ASN A 310 13.62 1.88 10.23
CA ASN A 310 13.73 0.83 9.22
C ASN A 310 12.42 0.05 9.16
N ILE A 311 11.75 0.12 8.02
CA ILE A 311 10.50 -0.60 7.75
C ILE A 311 10.84 -1.70 6.74
N ARG A 312 10.54 -2.94 7.10
CA ARG A 312 10.79 -4.09 6.23
C ARG A 312 9.60 -5.04 6.20
N VAL A 313 9.21 -5.45 5.01
CA VAL A 313 8.13 -6.41 4.80
C VAL A 313 8.60 -7.61 4.00
N ASN A 314 8.50 -8.80 4.58
CA ASN A 314 8.76 -10.07 3.88
C ASN A 314 7.43 -10.71 3.47
N PHE A 315 7.03 -10.46 2.23
CA PHE A 315 5.78 -10.98 1.66
C PHE A 315 5.77 -12.50 1.53
N ASN A 316 6.93 -13.16 1.39
CA ASN A 316 6.99 -14.63 1.37
C ASN A 316 6.56 -15.22 2.72
N ILE A 317 7.07 -14.66 3.81
CA ILE A 317 6.65 -15.08 5.16
C ILE A 317 5.19 -14.68 5.39
N LEU A 318 4.81 -13.46 4.99
CA LEU A 318 3.46 -12.94 5.14
C LEU A 318 2.42 -13.84 4.46
N ARG A 319 2.64 -14.24 3.21
CA ARG A 319 1.80 -15.17 2.46
C ARG A 319 1.48 -16.46 3.23
N SER A 320 2.45 -16.97 3.98
CA SER A 320 2.30 -18.20 4.78
C SER A 320 1.59 -17.96 6.13
N ALA A 321 1.25 -16.73 6.51
CA ALA A 321 0.61 -16.43 7.79
C ALA A 321 -0.87 -16.80 7.85
N LEU A 322 -1.52 -17.04 6.70
CA LEU A 322 -2.88 -17.54 6.59
C LEU A 322 -2.91 -18.80 5.74
N THR A 323 -3.53 -19.87 6.24
CA THR A 323 -3.77 -21.08 5.46
C THR A 323 -5.24 -21.45 5.45
N VAL A 324 -5.72 -21.94 4.31
CA VAL A 324 -7.07 -22.46 4.09
C VAL A 324 -6.95 -23.91 3.66
N ASN A 325 -7.59 -24.82 4.39
CA ASN A 325 -7.51 -26.27 4.17
C ASN A 325 -6.06 -26.80 4.09
N GLY A 326 -5.17 -26.19 4.89
CA GLY A 326 -3.76 -26.56 4.97
C GLY A 326 -2.89 -26.02 3.83
N LYS A 327 -3.46 -25.25 2.89
CA LYS A 327 -2.73 -24.59 1.79
C LYS A 327 -2.66 -23.09 2.03
N GLU A 328 -1.63 -22.45 1.48
CA GLU A 328 -1.57 -20.98 1.44
C GLU A 328 -2.72 -20.44 0.59
N VAL A 329 -3.19 -19.22 0.93
CA VAL A 329 -4.24 -18.58 0.15
C VAL A 329 -3.69 -18.17 -1.21
N GLU A 330 -4.36 -18.62 -2.28
CA GLU A 330 -4.05 -18.15 -3.63
C GLU A 330 -4.48 -16.69 -3.77
N MET A 331 -3.52 -15.83 -4.11
CA MET A 331 -3.79 -14.44 -4.43
C MET A 331 -4.12 -14.35 -5.92
N GLN A 332 -5.28 -13.76 -6.25
CA GLN A 332 -5.64 -13.53 -7.64
C GLN A 332 -4.68 -12.47 -8.22
N VAL A 333 -4.00 -12.83 -9.30
CA VAL A 333 -3.26 -11.87 -10.13
C VAL A 333 -4.10 -11.65 -11.37
N PRO A 334 -4.77 -10.49 -11.52
CA PRO A 334 -5.41 -10.11 -12.77
C PRO A 334 -4.43 -10.28 -13.92
N LYS A 335 -4.83 -11.07 -14.92
CA LYS A 335 -4.09 -11.14 -16.17
C LYS A 335 -4.02 -9.73 -16.72
N THR A 336 -2.81 -9.21 -16.93
CA THR A 336 -2.57 -7.90 -17.54
C THR A 336 -3.44 -7.78 -18.79
N LYS A 337 -4.38 -6.84 -18.77
CA LYS A 337 -5.24 -6.59 -19.92
C LYS A 337 -4.34 -5.98 -20.98
N LYS A 338 -3.98 -6.75 -22.03
CA LYS A 338 -3.26 -6.22 -23.20
C LYS A 338 -4.02 -4.99 -23.68
N THR A 339 -3.40 -3.81 -23.57
CA THR A 339 -3.99 -2.57 -24.07
C THR A 339 -3.93 -2.59 -25.59
N THR A 340 -5.05 -2.88 -26.24
CA THR A 340 -5.16 -2.79 -27.70
C THR A 340 -5.36 -1.33 -28.08
N TYR A 341 -4.39 -0.73 -28.76
CA TYR A 341 -4.51 0.63 -29.30
C TYR A 341 -5.09 0.56 -30.71
N TYR A 342 -6.20 1.26 -30.94
CA TYR A 342 -6.75 1.49 -32.27
C TYR A 342 -6.19 2.80 -32.83
N LEU A 343 -5.46 2.71 -33.94
CA LEU A 343 -4.89 3.87 -34.62
C LEU A 343 -5.67 4.12 -35.92
N PRO A 344 -6.28 5.31 -36.10
CA PRO A 344 -6.89 5.68 -37.36
C PRO A 344 -5.82 5.98 -38.43
N ASN A 345 -6.14 5.64 -39.68
CA ASN A 345 -5.26 5.55 -40.85
C ASN A 345 -4.60 6.87 -41.34
N THR A 346 -4.64 7.95 -40.55
CA THR A 346 -4.11 9.28 -40.91
C THR A 346 -2.93 9.72 -40.04
N THR A 347 -2.45 8.89 -39.11
CA THR A 347 -1.37 9.25 -38.20
C THR A 347 -0.05 8.63 -38.65
N LEU A 348 0.92 9.46 -39.08
CA LEU A 348 2.30 9.01 -39.27
C LEU A 348 2.89 8.65 -37.90
N LEU A 349 3.16 7.37 -37.70
CA LEU A 349 3.53 6.82 -36.40
C LEU A 349 5.01 6.41 -36.38
N ILE A 350 5.85 7.20 -35.72
CA ILE A 350 7.21 6.76 -35.36
C ILE A 350 7.09 6.04 -34.02
N ILE A 351 6.88 4.72 -34.05
CA ILE A 351 6.94 3.89 -32.84
C ILE A 351 8.41 3.64 -32.51
N ASN A 352 8.89 4.19 -31.40
CA ASN A 352 10.17 3.81 -30.81
C ASN A 352 9.90 3.01 -29.53
N SER A 353 9.57 1.73 -29.68
CA SER A 353 9.26 0.80 -28.57
C SER A 353 10.19 -0.41 -28.62
N THR A 354 10.73 -0.80 -27.46
CA THR A 354 11.55 -2.00 -27.27
C THR A 354 10.75 -3.27 -27.00
N ILE A 355 9.43 -3.15 -26.82
CA ILE A 355 8.52 -4.28 -26.53
C ILE A 355 7.83 -4.71 -27.83
N ALA A 356 7.73 -6.03 -28.06
CA ALA A 356 7.00 -6.57 -29.21
C ALA A 356 5.52 -6.19 -29.11
N LEU A 357 5.07 -5.32 -30.00
CA LEU A 357 3.68 -4.90 -30.11
C LEU A 357 3.01 -5.64 -31.27
N ASP A 358 1.81 -6.16 -31.02
CA ASP A 358 0.91 -6.65 -32.07
C ASP A 358 0.23 -5.42 -32.68
N VAL A 359 0.65 -5.00 -33.88
CA VAL A 359 0.13 -3.78 -34.53
C VAL A 359 -1.04 -4.14 -35.44
N TYR A 360 -2.11 -3.36 -35.36
CA TYR A 360 -3.28 -3.46 -36.23
C TYR A 360 -3.53 -2.11 -36.90
N ILE A 361 -3.74 -2.10 -38.22
CA ILE A 361 -4.14 -0.93 -39.01
C ILE A 361 -5.48 -1.27 -39.66
N ASP A 362 -6.49 -0.43 -39.45
CA ASP A 362 -7.87 -0.63 -39.92
C ASP A 362 -8.44 -2.03 -39.64
N GLY A 363 -8.17 -2.54 -38.43
CA GLY A 363 -8.65 -3.84 -37.98
C GLY A 363 -7.90 -5.05 -38.56
N SER A 364 -6.91 -4.83 -39.43
CA SER A 364 -6.07 -5.89 -39.99
C SER A 364 -4.74 -5.98 -39.23
N TYR A 365 -4.33 -7.20 -38.86
CA TYR A 365 -3.06 -7.44 -38.18
C TYR A 365 -1.88 -7.24 -39.14
N VAL A 366 -0.93 -6.40 -38.76
CA VAL A 366 0.20 -6.01 -39.63
C VAL A 366 1.55 -6.58 -39.16
N GLY A 367 1.58 -7.26 -38.01
CA GLY A 367 2.75 -8.03 -37.55
C GLY A 367 3.29 -7.62 -36.17
N LYS A 368 4.31 -8.36 -35.73
CA LYS A 368 5.14 -8.06 -34.55
C LYS A 368 6.42 -7.39 -35.01
N HIS A 369 6.66 -6.14 -34.62
CA HIS A 369 7.91 -5.45 -34.93
C HIS A 369 8.86 -5.36 -33.72
N HIS A 370 10.11 -5.76 -33.95
CA HIS A 370 11.28 -5.35 -33.17
C HIS A 370 12.16 -4.50 -34.11
N LEU A 371 12.35 -3.22 -33.84
CA LEU A 371 13.23 -2.37 -34.66
C LEU A 371 14.54 -2.08 -33.92
N ARG A 372 15.66 -2.50 -34.53
CA ARG A 372 17.02 -2.06 -34.19
C ARG A 372 17.27 -0.68 -34.82
N MET A 373 17.74 0.27 -34.02
CA MET A 373 18.17 1.58 -34.52
C MET A 373 19.32 1.46 -35.54
N LYS A 374 19.19 2.12 -36.69
CA LYS A 374 20.32 2.59 -37.51
C LYS A 374 20.29 4.12 -37.56
N SER A 375 21.46 4.72 -37.37
CA SER A 375 21.77 6.16 -37.34
C SER A 375 21.25 6.94 -38.57
N PRO A 376 20.88 8.23 -38.43
CA PRO A 376 20.25 9.01 -39.49
C PRO A 376 21.28 9.57 -40.46
N ALA A 377 21.30 9.04 -41.68
CA ALA A 377 21.75 9.75 -42.87
C ALA A 377 21.00 9.14 -44.05
N GLU A 378 20.38 10.00 -44.88
CA GLU A 378 19.57 9.66 -46.07
C GLU A 378 18.19 9.07 -45.70
N SER A 379 17.03 9.52 -46.21
CA SER A 379 16.71 10.17 -47.47
C SER A 379 15.24 10.63 -47.44
N THR A 380 15.00 11.80 -48.01
CA THR A 380 13.95 12.13 -48.99
C THR A 380 12.51 11.65 -48.80
N ILE A 381 11.62 12.63 -48.67
CA ILE A 381 10.17 12.55 -48.83
C ILE A 381 9.82 12.16 -50.27
N TYR A 382 8.95 11.15 -50.45
CA TYR A 382 8.04 11.09 -51.59
C TYR A 382 6.65 10.67 -51.12
N SER A 383 5.68 11.55 -51.47
CA SER A 383 4.21 11.47 -51.51
C SER A 383 3.47 10.81 -50.36
#